data_AF-A0A1V5GQ20-F1
#
_entry.id   AF-A0A1V5GQ20-F1
#
_cell.length_a   1.000
_cell.length_b   1.000
_cell.length_c   1.000
_cell.angle_alpha   90.00
_cell.angle_beta   90.00
_cell.angle_gamma   90.00
#
_symmetry.space_group_name_H-M   'P 1'
#
loop_
_entity.id
_entity.type
_entity.pdbx_description
1 polymer ?
#
loop_
_entity_poly.entity_id
_entity_poly.type
_entity_poly.pdbx_seq_one_letter_code
_entity_poly.pdbx_strand_id
1 'polypeptide(L)'
;MSRSDSYRGKLTICDEILTIIRRTSSLIRCGCDTWEIIGELKAESVIFSEIPVELSADADINELLLRSVENSAADSDAKTLLMRYCKELGTSDYDGQMAMLSSLTELAAELRERRSAEYAKYGRLYRAAGILFGLMAGIAII
;
A
#
# COMPACT_ATOMS: atom_id res chain seq x y z
N MET A 1 15.62 3.81 -13.60
CA MET A 1 15.14 3.92 -12.20
C MET A 1 16.21 3.32 -11.28
N SER A 2 16.69 4.04 -10.27
CA SER A 2 17.75 3.52 -9.39
C SER A 2 17.19 2.43 -8.47
N ARG A 3 17.99 1.42 -8.10
CA ARG A 3 17.57 0.39 -7.12
C ARG A 3 17.15 1.01 -5.79
N SER A 4 17.75 2.14 -5.40
CA SER A 4 17.33 2.91 -4.22
C SER A 4 15.89 3.42 -4.32
N ASP A 5 15.46 3.86 -5.51
CA ASP A 5 14.10 4.37 -5.73
C ASP A 5 13.07 3.24 -5.63
N SER A 6 13.45 2.02 -6.04
CA SER A 6 12.61 0.83 -5.89
C SER A 6 12.37 0.46 -4.43
N TYR A 7 13.41 0.45 -3.59
CA TYR A 7 13.26 0.20 -2.15
C TYR A 7 12.45 1.30 -1.44
N ARG A 8 12.64 2.56 -1.85
CA ARG A 8 11.83 3.67 -1.34
C ARG A 8 10.36 3.51 -1.74
N GLY A 9 10.07 3.15 -2.99
CA GLY A 9 8.70 2.91 -3.47
C GLY A 9 8.00 1.80 -2.68
N LYS A 10 8.71 0.70 -2.38
CA LYS A 10 8.20 -0.38 -1.53
C LYS A 10 7.82 0.09 -0.12
N LEU A 11 8.61 0.98 0.48
CA LEU A 11 8.28 1.59 1.77
C LEU A 11 7.07 2.50 1.70
N THR A 12 6.95 3.31 0.65
CA THR A 12 5.81 4.19 0.42
C THR A 12 4.51 3.40 0.27
N ILE A 13 4.53 2.27 -0.44
CA ILE A 13 3.37 1.38 -0.55
C ILE A 13 2.97 0.82 0.83
N CYS A 14 3.93 0.44 1.67
CA CYS A 14 3.62 -0.03 3.03
C CYS A 14 3.00 1.08 3.90
N ASP A 15 3.47 2.32 3.76
CA ASP A 15 2.87 3.49 4.42
C ASP A 15 1.43 3.74 3.96
N GLU A 16 1.19 3.58 2.66
CA GLU A 16 -0.13 3.74 2.08
C GLU A 16 -1.10 2.67 2.58
N ILE A 17 -0.67 1.41 2.64
CA ILE A 17 -1.46 0.30 3.23
C ILE A 17 -1.83 0.60 4.68
N LEU A 18 -0.88 1.05 5.51
CA LEU A 18 -1.16 1.41 6.90
C LEU A 18 -2.14 2.59 6.99
N THR A 19 -2.07 3.54 6.05
CA THR A 19 -2.99 4.68 5.97
C THR A 19 -4.41 4.21 5.63
N ILE A 20 -4.54 3.36 4.62
CA ILE A 20 -5.82 2.73 4.23
C ILE A 20 -6.45 2.01 5.43
N ILE A 21 -5.69 1.17 6.13
CA ILE A 21 -6.20 0.38 7.27
C ILE A 21 -6.68 1.32 8.39
N ARG A 22 -5.89 2.34 8.73
CA ARG A 22 -6.25 3.33 9.76
C ARG A 22 -7.49 4.13 9.36
N ARG A 23 -7.57 4.60 8.13
CA ARG A 23 -8.72 5.35 7.62
C ARG A 23 -9.98 4.49 7.64
N THR A 24 -9.88 3.25 7.17
CA THR A 24 -10.97 2.26 7.23
C THR A 24 -11.45 2.07 8.68
N SER A 25 -10.52 1.90 9.63
CA SER A 25 -10.88 1.74 11.04
C SER A 25 -11.63 2.95 11.58
N SER A 26 -11.19 4.16 11.24
CA SER A 26 -11.89 5.39 11.61
C SER A 26 -13.30 5.47 11.01
N LEU A 27 -13.46 5.13 9.73
CA LEU A 27 -14.75 5.19 9.04
C LEU A 27 -15.76 4.17 9.59
N ILE A 28 -15.32 2.94 9.85
CA ILE A 28 -16.19 1.93 10.49
C ILE A 28 -16.62 2.39 11.88
N ARG A 29 -15.72 3.02 12.66
CA ARG A 29 -16.06 3.59 13.98
C ARG A 29 -17.06 4.74 13.89
N CYS A 30 -17.04 5.48 12.80
CA CYS A 30 -18.03 6.53 12.51
C CYS A 30 -19.38 5.96 12.03
N GLY A 31 -19.48 4.64 11.83
CA GLY A 31 -20.69 3.98 11.34
C GLY A 31 -20.86 4.09 9.82
N CYS A 32 -19.79 4.41 9.09
CA CYS A 32 -19.84 4.46 7.63
C CYS A 32 -20.06 3.07 7.03
N ASP A 33 -20.84 3.01 5.95
CA ASP A 33 -21.03 1.78 5.21
C ASP A 33 -19.83 1.48 4.27
N THR A 34 -19.83 0.28 3.67
CA THR A 34 -18.76 -0.16 2.78
C THR A 34 -18.62 0.74 1.54
N TRP A 35 -19.71 1.31 1.03
CA TRP A 35 -19.67 2.21 -0.13
C TRP A 35 -19.02 3.54 0.21
N GLU A 36 -19.40 4.13 1.34
CA GLU A 36 -18.80 5.36 1.85
C GLU A 36 -17.31 5.18 2.11
N ILE A 37 -16.93 4.03 2.70
CA ILE A 37 -15.53 3.67 2.93
C ILE A 37 -14.74 3.66 1.61
N ILE A 38 -15.27 3.03 0.58
CA ILE A 38 -14.58 2.92 -0.72
C ILE A 38 -14.50 4.27 -1.42
N GLY A 39 -15.55 5.08 -1.34
CA GLY A 39 -15.55 6.44 -1.88
C GLY A 39 -14.42 7.28 -1.29
N GLU A 40 -14.26 7.22 0.04
CA GLU A 40 -13.18 7.89 0.76
C GLU A 40 -11.80 7.33 0.40
N LEU A 41 -11.65 6.00 0.38
CA LEU A 41 -10.37 5.36 0.07
C LEU A 41 -9.90 5.65 -1.35
N LYS A 42 -10.83 5.68 -2.31
CA LYS A 42 -10.53 6.06 -3.68
C LYS A 42 -9.99 7.50 -3.79
N ALA A 43 -10.55 8.43 -3.02
CA ALA A 43 -10.13 9.83 -3.07
C ALA A 43 -8.71 10.03 -2.52
N GLU A 44 -8.29 9.20 -1.57
CA GLU A 44 -7.03 9.37 -0.84
C GLU A 44 -5.92 8.39 -1.25
N SER A 45 -6.25 7.28 -1.91
CA SER A 45 -5.30 6.21 -2.24
C SER A 45 -5.00 6.09 -3.73
N VAL A 46 -3.72 5.98 -4.05
CA VAL A 46 -3.21 5.63 -5.38
C VAL A 46 -3.53 4.17 -5.71
N ILE A 47 -3.52 3.27 -4.72
CA ILE A 47 -3.85 1.84 -4.88
C ILE A 47 -5.29 1.65 -5.38
N PHE A 48 -6.23 2.50 -4.94
CA PHE A 48 -7.66 2.41 -5.29
C PHE A 48 -8.11 3.43 -6.35
N SER A 49 -7.16 4.10 -7.01
CA SER A 49 -7.45 5.17 -7.98
C SER A 49 -8.16 4.69 -9.25
N GLU A 50 -8.07 3.40 -9.59
CA GLU A 50 -8.71 2.83 -10.79
C GLU A 50 -10.18 2.48 -10.61
N ILE A 51 -10.71 2.55 -9.38
CA ILE A 51 -12.12 2.29 -9.12
C ILE A 51 -12.97 3.34 -9.87
N PRO A 52 -13.98 2.95 -10.67
CA PRO A 52 -14.78 3.88 -11.45
C PRO A 52 -15.49 4.95 -10.58
N VAL A 53 -15.75 6.13 -11.15
CA VAL A 53 -16.41 7.27 -10.45
C VAL A 53 -17.89 7.00 -10.25
N GLU A 54 -18.52 6.37 -11.23
CA GLU A 54 -19.91 5.98 -11.17
C GLU A 54 -19.95 4.48 -10.93
N LEU A 55 -20.23 4.10 -9.68
CA LEU A 55 -20.42 2.71 -9.30
C LEU A 55 -21.87 2.34 -9.61
N SER A 56 -22.07 1.36 -10.49
CA SER A 56 -23.41 0.81 -10.71
C SER A 56 -23.89 0.12 -9.43
N ALA A 57 -25.19 0.22 -9.12
CA ALA A 57 -25.77 -0.45 -7.95
C ALA A 57 -25.55 -1.98 -7.94
N ASP A 58 -25.32 -2.57 -9.11
CA ASP A 58 -25.06 -4.00 -9.31
C ASP A 58 -23.56 -4.37 -9.32
N ALA A 59 -22.66 -3.41 -9.09
CA ALA A 59 -21.22 -3.68 -9.13
C ALA A 59 -20.77 -4.51 -7.92
N ASP A 60 -19.98 -5.56 -8.16
CA ASP A 60 -19.27 -6.25 -7.10
C ASP A 60 -18.08 -5.40 -6.64
N ILE A 61 -18.27 -4.74 -5.50
CA ILE A 61 -17.28 -3.96 -4.79
C ILE A 61 -15.95 -4.71 -4.63
N ASN A 62 -16.01 -5.98 -4.24
CA ASN A 62 -14.83 -6.75 -3.93
C ASN A 62 -14.04 -7.03 -5.21
N GLU A 63 -14.72 -7.30 -6.31
CA GLU A 63 -14.10 -7.46 -7.62
C GLU A 63 -13.38 -6.16 -8.05
N LEU A 64 -14.02 -5.00 -7.87
CA LEU A 64 -13.43 -3.70 -8.21
C LEU A 64 -12.18 -3.40 -7.36
N LEU A 65 -12.26 -3.64 -6.05
CA LEU A 65 -11.13 -3.47 -5.14
C LEU A 65 -9.98 -4.41 -5.50
N LEU A 66 -10.27 -5.68 -5.75
CA LEU A 66 -9.26 -6.68 -6.13
C LEU A 66 -8.58 -6.30 -7.45
N ARG A 67 -9.36 -5.89 -8.46
CA ARG A 67 -8.83 -5.44 -9.74
C ARG A 67 -7.91 -4.23 -9.60
N SER A 68 -8.30 -3.26 -8.77
CA SER A 68 -7.46 -2.08 -8.50
C SER A 68 -6.15 -2.47 -7.80
N VAL A 69 -6.21 -3.40 -6.85
CA VAL A 69 -5.02 -3.95 -6.19
C VAL A 69 -4.12 -4.67 -7.19
N GLU A 70 -4.69 -5.49 -8.08
CA GLU A 70 -3.94 -6.24 -9.10
C GLU A 70 -3.20 -5.31 -10.07
N ASN A 71 -3.82 -4.20 -10.48
CA ASN A 71 -3.24 -3.21 -11.38
C ASN A 71 -2.27 -2.25 -10.69
N SER A 72 -2.31 -2.16 -9.36
CA SER A 72 -1.41 -1.30 -8.60
C SER A 72 0.07 -1.72 -8.74
N ALA A 73 0.96 -0.75 -8.48
CA ALA A 73 2.40 -0.96 -8.41
C ALA A 73 2.88 -1.72 -7.15
N ALA A 74 1.96 -2.22 -6.32
CA ALA A 74 2.28 -3.04 -5.16
C ALA A 74 2.99 -4.34 -5.57
N ASP A 75 3.91 -4.82 -4.75
CA ASP A 75 4.55 -6.12 -4.97
C ASP A 75 3.73 -7.28 -4.37
N SER A 76 4.19 -8.51 -4.54
CA SER A 76 3.45 -9.72 -4.17
C SER A 76 3.02 -9.74 -2.70
N ASP A 77 3.91 -9.34 -1.80
CA ASP A 77 3.64 -9.35 -0.35
C ASP A 77 2.58 -8.29 0.01
N ALA A 78 2.74 -7.08 -0.52
CA ALA A 78 1.79 -5.99 -0.35
C ALA A 78 0.42 -6.33 -0.97
N LYS A 79 0.40 -6.90 -2.17
CA LYS A 79 -0.82 -7.38 -2.83
C LYS A 79 -1.52 -8.45 -2.01
N THR A 80 -0.78 -9.38 -1.41
CA THR A 80 -1.38 -10.42 -0.56
C THR A 80 -2.13 -9.83 0.63
N LEU A 81 -1.55 -8.82 1.30
CA LEU A 81 -2.22 -8.10 2.39
C LEU A 81 -3.46 -7.35 1.91
N LEU A 82 -3.34 -6.63 0.80
CA LEU A 82 -4.44 -5.88 0.22
C LEU A 82 -5.58 -6.78 -0.28
N MET A 83 -5.28 -7.92 -0.90
CA MET A 83 -6.28 -8.89 -1.33
C MET A 83 -7.03 -9.48 -0.14
N ARG A 84 -6.33 -9.74 0.98
CA ARG A 84 -6.99 -10.17 2.22
C ARG A 84 -7.90 -9.06 2.76
N TYR A 85 -7.43 -7.82 2.75
CA TYR A 85 -8.25 -6.66 3.10
C TYR A 85 -9.54 -6.60 2.27
N CYS A 86 -9.43 -6.68 0.94
CA CYS A 86 -10.58 -6.59 0.03
C CYS A 86 -11.59 -7.71 0.23
N LYS A 87 -11.14 -8.92 0.59
CA LYS A 87 -12.03 -10.08 0.79
C LYS A 87 -12.78 -10.06 2.12
N GLU A 88 -12.21 -9.43 3.14
CA GLU A 88 -12.78 -9.43 4.49
C GLU A 88 -13.51 -8.12 4.82
N LEU A 89 -13.36 -7.07 4.01
CA LEU A 89 -14.07 -5.80 4.19
C LEU A 89 -15.59 -6.00 4.02
N GLY A 90 -16.37 -5.54 5.00
CA GLY A 90 -17.83 -5.61 4.94
C GLY A 90 -18.44 -7.01 5.11
N THR A 91 -17.64 -8.05 5.37
CA THR A 91 -18.15 -9.44 5.51
C THR A 91 -18.48 -9.86 6.94
N SER A 92 -18.09 -9.06 7.93
CA SER A 92 -18.30 -9.34 9.35
C SER A 92 -18.92 -8.15 10.08
N ASP A 93 -19.35 -8.39 11.32
CA ASP A 93 -19.83 -7.35 12.21
C ASP A 93 -18.70 -6.40 12.64
N TYR A 94 -19.06 -5.35 13.39
CA TYR A 94 -18.12 -4.32 13.81
C TYR A 94 -16.87 -4.89 14.52
N ASP A 95 -17.07 -5.81 15.47
CA ASP A 95 -15.96 -6.41 16.23
C ASP A 95 -15.07 -7.28 15.33
N GLY A 96 -15.69 -8.06 14.43
CA GLY A 96 -14.97 -8.85 13.43
C GLY A 96 -14.11 -7.98 12.51
N GLN A 97 -14.65 -6.87 12.00
CA GLN A 97 -13.90 -5.95 11.15
C GLN A 97 -12.76 -5.26 11.90
N MET A 98 -12.97 -4.85 13.17
CA MET A 98 -11.89 -4.27 13.97
C MET A 98 -10.77 -5.26 14.25
N ALA A 99 -11.09 -6.53 14.54
CA ALA A 99 -10.10 -7.58 14.74
C ALA A 99 -9.29 -7.86 13.45
N MET A 100 -9.97 -7.93 12.31
CA MET A 100 -9.37 -8.07 10.98
C MET A 100 -8.40 -6.92 10.68
N LEU A 101 -8.82 -5.66 10.88
CA LEU A 101 -7.97 -4.49 10.65
C LEU A 101 -6.77 -4.45 11.62
N SER A 102 -6.94 -4.89 12.86
CA SER A 102 -5.82 -5.01 13.82
C SER A 102 -4.78 -6.02 13.32
N SER A 103 -5.22 -7.21 12.90
CA SER A 103 -4.33 -8.24 12.36
C SER A 103 -3.60 -7.76 11.10
N LEU A 104 -4.30 -7.07 10.20
CA LEU A 104 -3.68 -6.49 9.01
C LEU A 104 -2.68 -5.38 9.34
N THR A 105 -2.95 -4.59 10.39
CA THR A 105 -2.03 -3.54 10.85
C THR A 105 -0.70 -4.14 11.30
N GLU A 106 -0.74 -5.23 12.08
CA GLU A 106 0.46 -5.92 12.55
C GLU A 106 1.28 -6.48 11.38
N LEU A 107 0.61 -7.16 10.44
CA LEU A 107 1.27 -7.72 9.26
C LEU A 107 1.88 -6.63 8.35
N ALA A 108 1.16 -5.52 8.16
CA ALA A 108 1.65 -4.38 7.38
C ALA A 108 2.83 -3.67 8.09
N ALA A 109 2.81 -3.58 9.42
CA ALA A 109 3.91 -3.04 10.20
C ALA A 109 5.16 -3.93 10.11
N GLU A 110 5.01 -5.25 10.21
CA GLU A 110 6.11 -6.21 10.03
C GLU A 110 6.70 -6.15 8.62
N LEU A 111 5.85 -6.06 7.59
CA LEU A 111 6.29 -5.88 6.21
C LEU A 111 7.07 -4.58 6.05
N ARG A 112 6.55 -3.47 6.60
CA ARG A 112 7.22 -2.17 6.61
C ARG A 112 8.58 -2.24 7.29
N GLU A 113 8.68 -2.87 8.44
CA GLU A 113 9.92 -2.99 9.20
C GLU A 113 10.97 -3.76 8.40
N ARG A 114 10.60 -4.90 7.79
CA ARG A 114 11.47 -5.66 6.91
C ARG A 114 11.97 -4.82 5.73
N ARG A 115 11.09 -4.09 5.05
CA ARG A 115 11.47 -3.21 3.93
C ARG A 115 12.30 -2.01 4.39
N SER A 116 12.09 -1.51 5.60
CA SER A 116 12.89 -0.45 6.21
C SER A 116 14.32 -0.93 6.48
N ALA A 117 14.47 -2.13 7.03
CA ALA A 117 15.77 -2.76 7.23
C ALA A 117 16.50 -3.01 5.90
N GLU A 118 15.79 -3.48 4.87
CA GLU A 118 16.35 -3.63 3.51
C GLU A 118 16.80 -2.29 2.93
N TYR A 119 15.97 -1.25 3.01
CA TYR A 119 16.33 0.09 2.53
C TYR A 119 17.52 0.67 3.32
N ALA A 120 17.57 0.48 4.63
CA ALA A 120 18.69 0.93 5.45
C ALA A 120 19.99 0.21 5.06
N LYS A 121 19.92 -1.10 4.82
CA LYS A 121 21.06 -1.95 4.43
C LYS A 121 21.55 -1.67 3.01
N TYR A 122 20.64 -1.64 2.04
CA TYR A 122 20.98 -1.57 0.62
C TYR A 122 20.88 -0.15 0.05
N GLY A 123 19.94 0.68 0.51
CA GLY A 123 19.77 2.06 0.06
C GLY A 123 20.98 2.95 0.35
N ARG A 124 21.64 2.79 1.51
CA ARG A 124 22.91 3.49 1.79
C ARG A 124 24.05 3.04 0.89
N LEU A 125 24.15 1.72 0.64
CA LEU A 125 25.18 1.16 -0.24
C LEU A 125 25.05 1.66 -1.69
N TYR A 126 23.83 1.74 -2.22
CA TYR A 126 23.61 2.25 -3.58
C TYR A 126 23.80 3.77 -3.69
N ARG A 127 23.50 4.54 -2.63
CA ARG A 127 23.80 5.98 -2.60
C ARG A 127 25.31 6.24 -2.58
N ALA A 128 26.08 5.46 -1.81
CA ALA A 128 27.53 5.55 -1.78
C ALA A 128 28.17 5.07 -3.10
N ALA A 129 27.66 3.98 -3.70
CA ALA A 129 28.14 3.47 -4.99
C ALA A 129 27.83 4.45 -6.14
N GLY A 130 26.67 5.10 -6.15
CA GLY A 130 26.32 6.13 -7.13
C GLY A 130 27.21 7.38 -7.03
N ILE A 131 27.58 7.80 -5.81
CA ILE A 131 28.54 8.88 -5.60
C ILE A 131 29.94 8.47 -6.08
N LEU A 132 30.38 7.24 -5.80
CA LEU A 132 31.68 6.72 -6.26
C LEU A 132 31.78 6.60 -7.79
N PHE A 133 30.73 6.11 -8.46
CA PHE A 133 30.67 6.07 -9.92
C PHE A 133 30.58 7.47 -10.55
N GLY A 134 29.84 8.40 -9.93
CA GLY A 134 29.76 9.80 -10.37
C GLY A 134 31.09 10.54 -10.22
N LEU A 135 31.84 10.27 -9.15
CA LEU A 135 33.18 10.85 -8.94
C LEU A 135 34.19 10.29 -9.94
N MET A 136 34.16 8.98 -10.23
CA MET A 136 35.01 8.34 -11.24
C MET A 136 34.71 8.83 -12.67
N ALA A 137 33.44 9.02 -13.03
CA ALA A 137 33.07 9.60 -14.33
C ALA A 137 33.45 11.08 -14.47
N GLY A 138 33.41 11.85 -13.37
CA GLY A 138 33.83 13.25 -13.34
C GLY A 138 35.34 13.44 -13.52
N ILE A 139 36.16 12.48 -13.08
CA ILE A 139 37.63 12.54 -13.25
C ILE A 139 38.04 12.08 -14.67
N ALA A 140 37.25 11.23 -15.34
CA ALA A 140 37.56 10.75 -16.69
C ALA A 140 37.23 11.75 -17.82
N ILE A 141 36.51 12.85 -17.52
CA ILE A 141 36.09 13.88 -18.47
C ILE A 141 36.99 15.14 -18.39
N ILE A 142 37.96 15.16 -17.47
CA ILE A 142 39.01 16.18 -17.33
C ILE A 142 40.32 15.60 -17.82
#